data_AF-A0A285IS92-F1
#
_entry.id   AF-A0A285IS92-F1
#
_cell.length_a   1.000
_cell.length_b   1.000
_cell.length_c   1.000
_cell.angle_alpha   90.00
_cell.angle_beta   90.00
_cell.angle_gamma   90.00
#
_symmetry.space_group_name_H-M   'P 1'
#
loop_
_entity.id
_entity.type
_entity.pdbx_description
1 polymer ?
#
loop_
_entity_poly.entity_id
_entity_poly.type
_entity_poly.pdbx_seq_one_letter_code
_entity_poly.pdbx_strand_id
1 'polypeptide(L)'
;MLWSGSSPLTVMRNSMWGFLMFAGVAWLAIGWSVMRLEPADVVSVAGPVIFFGALCEAVRALAGTRTWWLNASMAALFTATGVIVLLDRDATYTTPASLIGWFLMVRGAVDVAVATMNRGADRTWGLMLSLGVAQAGLGFFASSPLSRAADPVIVTLGGLAMLRAIADLVTSLRLREVSAVRPDVLKLSPEREEGVAGYSAGLTDFEDAPEKPRARHRAVDADARTFHEEVVSTTRDLDAKIAEAGVTGTAAAAHRLPPDRDIPAVPDTPESMAEGERRR
;
A
#
# COMPACT_ATOMS: atom_id res chain seq x y z
N MET A 1 -18.49 -6.54 38.22
CA MET A 1 -18.84 -5.70 37.04
C MET A 1 -17.89 -6.10 35.93
N LEU A 2 -18.39 -6.81 34.93
CA LEU A 2 -17.61 -7.32 33.81
C LEU A 2 -17.23 -6.14 32.91
N TRP A 3 -16.01 -5.63 33.09
CA TRP A 3 -15.41 -4.67 32.18
C TRP A 3 -15.24 -5.39 30.84
N SER A 4 -16.16 -5.13 29.90
CA SER A 4 -16.12 -5.65 28.54
C SER A 4 -14.81 -5.18 27.90
N GLY A 5 -13.83 -6.08 27.89
CA GLY A 5 -12.46 -5.85 27.42
C GLY A 5 -12.34 -5.76 25.91
N SER A 6 -13.17 -4.96 25.25
CA SER A 6 -12.82 -4.50 23.90
C SER A 6 -11.68 -3.49 24.07
N SER A 7 -10.45 -3.93 23.81
CA SER A 7 -9.27 -3.07 23.79
C SER A 7 -9.59 -1.77 23.02
N PRO A 8 -9.29 -0.58 23.56
CA PRO A 8 -9.66 0.71 22.94
C PRO A 8 -9.20 0.84 21.48
N LEU A 9 -8.16 0.10 21.09
CA LEU A 9 -7.63 0.03 19.72
C LEU A 9 -8.61 -0.60 18.71
N THR A 10 -9.43 -1.58 19.11
CA THR A 10 -10.38 -2.23 18.19
C THR A 10 -11.59 -1.34 17.89
N VAL A 11 -12.04 -0.56 18.88
CA VAL A 11 -13.12 0.42 18.73
C VAL A 11 -12.70 1.55 17.79
N MET A 12 -11.49 2.11 18.00
CA MET A 12 -10.95 3.15 17.12
C MET A 12 -10.77 2.66 15.68
N ARG A 13 -10.27 1.44 15.48
CA ARG A 13 -10.09 0.86 14.14
C ARG A 13 -11.42 0.65 13.40
N ASN A 14 -12.44 0.11 14.09
CA ASN A 14 -13.77 -0.08 13.49
C ASN A 14 -14.45 1.26 13.15
N SER A 15 -14.31 2.26 14.01
CA SER A 15 -14.81 3.62 13.76
C SER A 15 -14.11 4.26 12.55
N MET A 16 -12.78 4.12 12.44
CA MET A 16 -11.99 4.67 11.33
C MET A 16 -12.33 4.02 9.99
N TRP A 17 -12.59 2.71 9.98
CA TRP A 17 -13.06 2.01 8.78
C TRP A 17 -14.36 2.62 8.24
N GLY A 18 -15.37 2.76 9.10
CA GLY A 18 -16.66 3.33 8.72
C GLY A 18 -16.55 4.78 8.26
N PHE A 19 -15.72 5.57 8.95
CA PHE A 19 -15.43 6.95 8.57
C PHE A 19 -14.82 7.05 7.16
N LEU A 20 -13.79 6.27 6.85
CA LEU A 20 -13.13 6.32 5.54
C LEU A 20 -14.04 5.83 4.40
N MET A 21 -14.89 4.83 4.65
CA MET A 21 -15.93 4.44 3.69
C MET A 21 -16.88 5.60 3.41
N PHE A 22 -17.41 6.23 4.47
CA PHE A 22 -18.29 7.38 4.34
C PHE A 22 -17.61 8.55 3.62
N ALA A 23 -16.37 8.88 3.99
CA ALA A 23 -15.60 9.95 3.37
C ALA A 23 -15.39 9.68 1.88
N GLY A 24 -15.06 8.43 1.49
CA GLY A 24 -14.92 8.05 0.09
C GLY A 24 -16.20 8.25 -0.73
N VAL A 25 -17.34 7.84 -0.19
CA VAL A 25 -18.66 8.05 -0.84
C VAL A 25 -19.02 9.53 -0.88
N ALA A 26 -18.77 10.28 0.20
CA ALA A 26 -18.99 11.72 0.24
C ALA A 26 -18.15 12.45 -0.81
N TRP A 27 -16.89 12.05 -1.01
CA TRP A 27 -16.03 12.57 -2.08
C TRP A 27 -16.57 12.26 -3.47
N LEU A 28 -17.13 11.07 -3.72
CA LEU A 28 -17.80 10.79 -5.00
C LEU A 28 -19.00 11.71 -5.23
N ALA A 29 -19.82 11.91 -4.20
CA ALA A 29 -20.97 12.82 -4.27
C ALA A 29 -20.53 14.27 -4.53
N ILE A 30 -19.48 14.73 -3.85
CA ILE A 30 -18.87 16.05 -4.08
C ILE A 30 -18.38 16.16 -5.52
N GLY A 31 -17.63 15.17 -6.01
CA GLY A 31 -17.12 15.17 -7.39
C GLY A 31 -18.25 15.22 -8.43
N TRP A 32 -19.30 14.43 -8.22
CA TRP A 32 -20.50 14.46 -9.06
C TRP A 32 -21.19 15.83 -9.03
N SER A 33 -21.38 16.40 -7.84
CA SER A 33 -22.03 17.70 -7.67
C SER A 33 -21.23 18.84 -8.30
N VAL A 34 -19.89 18.85 -8.10
CA VAL A 34 -18.99 19.86 -8.67
C VAL A 34 -19.05 19.85 -10.19
N MET A 35 -19.04 18.67 -10.82
CA MET A 35 -19.11 18.53 -12.28
C MET A 35 -20.45 19.00 -12.87
N ARG A 36 -21.46 19.27 -12.04
CA ARG A 36 -22.76 19.80 -12.43
C ARG A 36 -22.96 21.28 -12.10
N LEU A 37 -21.98 21.92 -11.46
CA LEU A 37 -22.07 23.34 -11.13
C LEU A 37 -22.02 24.21 -12.37
N GLU A 38 -22.76 25.31 -12.33
CA GLU A 38 -22.56 26.39 -13.27
C GLU A 38 -21.24 27.13 -12.95
N PRO A 39 -20.54 27.69 -13.96
CA PRO A 39 -19.30 28.44 -13.79
C PRO A 39 -19.32 29.48 -12.67
N ALA A 40 -20.44 30.18 -12.50
CA ALA A 40 -20.59 31.24 -11.50
C ALA A 40 -20.53 30.73 -10.05
N ASP A 41 -20.91 29.48 -9.82
CA ASP A 41 -21.04 28.93 -8.46
C ASP A 41 -19.75 28.30 -7.94
N VAL A 42 -18.78 28.00 -8.80
CA VAL A 42 -17.59 27.19 -8.43
C VAL A 42 -16.75 27.85 -7.34
N VAL A 43 -16.62 29.18 -7.36
CA VAL A 43 -15.83 29.93 -6.37
C VAL A 43 -16.42 29.78 -4.97
N SER A 44 -17.76 29.77 -4.87
CA SER A 44 -18.47 29.61 -3.60
C SER A 44 -18.31 28.21 -2.99
N VAL A 45 -18.09 27.20 -3.83
CA VAL A 45 -18.00 25.78 -3.43
C VAL A 45 -16.55 25.35 -3.15
N ALA A 46 -15.55 26.02 -3.73
CA ALA A 46 -14.14 25.69 -3.54
C ALA A 46 -13.72 25.68 -2.05
N GLY A 47 -14.13 26.69 -1.29
CA GLY A 47 -13.86 26.79 0.16
C GLY A 47 -14.41 25.60 0.95
N PRO A 48 -15.74 25.32 0.90
CA PRO A 48 -16.35 24.15 1.53
C PRO A 48 -15.69 22.82 1.17
N VAL A 49 -15.30 22.63 -0.09
CA VAL A 49 -14.61 21.41 -0.54
C VAL A 49 -13.25 21.25 0.14
N ILE A 50 -12.47 22.33 0.21
CA ILE A 50 -11.17 22.34 0.90
C ILE A 50 -11.35 22.08 2.41
N PHE A 51 -12.38 22.66 3.04
CA PHE A 51 -12.71 22.40 4.44
C PHE A 51 -13.09 20.95 4.70
N PHE A 52 -13.84 20.32 3.80
CA PHE A 52 -14.13 18.89 3.92
C PHE A 52 -12.84 18.07 3.88
N GLY A 53 -11.89 18.43 3.01
CA GLY A 53 -10.53 17.88 3.03
C GLY A 53 -9.81 18.07 4.36
N ALA A 54 -9.86 19.28 4.93
CA ALA A 54 -9.27 19.59 6.23
C ALA A 54 -9.89 18.74 7.37
N LEU A 55 -11.22 18.58 7.36
CA LEU A 55 -11.95 17.74 8.29
C LEU A 55 -11.49 16.28 8.19
N CYS A 56 -11.34 15.75 6.97
CA CYS A 56 -10.86 14.39 6.79
C CYS A 56 -9.45 14.20 7.36
N GLU A 57 -8.54 15.17 7.16
CA GLU A 57 -7.20 15.09 7.76
C GLU A 57 -7.23 15.23 9.28
N ALA A 58 -8.11 16.07 9.84
CA ALA A 58 -8.27 16.21 11.28
C ALA A 58 -8.72 14.87 11.91
N VAL A 59 -9.69 14.19 11.31
CA VAL A 59 -10.13 12.87 11.78
C VAL A 59 -9.00 11.83 11.65
N ARG A 60 -8.22 11.84 10.57
CA ARG A 60 -7.03 10.97 10.42
C ARG A 60 -5.93 11.30 11.44
N ALA A 61 -5.80 12.55 11.89
CA ALA A 61 -4.89 12.91 12.96
C ALA A 61 -5.37 12.34 14.32
N LEU A 62 -6.66 12.48 14.60
CA LEU A 62 -7.30 11.96 15.82
C LEU A 62 -7.31 10.42 15.89
N ALA A 63 -7.11 9.74 14.75
CA ALA A 63 -6.95 8.29 14.67
C ALA A 63 -5.75 7.74 15.46
N GLY A 64 -4.80 8.60 15.86
CA GLY A 64 -3.64 8.20 16.67
C GLY A 64 -2.61 7.34 15.93
N THR A 65 -2.55 7.42 14.60
CA THR A 65 -1.52 6.70 13.82
C THR A 65 -0.13 7.30 14.10
N ARG A 66 0.94 6.56 13.77
CA ARG A 66 2.32 7.08 13.85
C ARG A 66 2.53 8.38 13.04
N THR A 67 1.68 8.61 12.05
CA THR A 67 1.66 9.80 11.17
C THR A 67 0.68 10.89 11.64
N TRP A 68 0.20 10.85 12.89
CA TRP A 68 -0.78 11.81 13.39
C TRP A 68 -0.34 13.28 13.23
N TRP A 69 0.94 13.58 13.47
CA TRP A 69 1.49 14.93 13.37
C TRP A 69 1.46 15.47 11.94
N LEU A 70 1.64 14.57 10.95
CA LEU A 70 1.57 14.89 9.53
C LEU A 70 0.13 15.25 9.16
N ASN A 71 -0.83 14.42 9.54
CA ASN A 71 -2.25 14.66 9.32
C ASN A 71 -2.74 15.93 10.04
N ALA A 72 -2.26 16.19 11.25
CA ALA A 72 -2.59 17.41 12.00
C ALA A 72 -2.07 18.68 11.30
N SER A 73 -0.81 18.63 10.84
CA SER A 73 -0.20 19.74 10.08
C SER A 73 -0.97 20.00 8.79
N MET A 74 -1.36 18.94 8.08
CA MET A 74 -2.19 19.04 6.87
C MET A 74 -3.57 19.61 7.15
N ALA A 75 -4.24 19.16 8.22
CA ALA A 75 -5.53 19.69 8.62
C ALA A 75 -5.46 21.20 8.90
N ALA A 76 -4.42 21.65 9.62
CA ALA A 76 -4.21 23.06 9.89
C ALA A 76 -3.96 23.87 8.61
N LEU A 77 -3.07 23.39 7.73
CA LEU A 77 -2.79 24.04 6.44
C LEU A 77 -4.05 24.17 5.58
N PHE A 78 -4.83 23.10 5.45
CA PHE A 78 -6.05 23.11 4.64
C PHE A 78 -7.17 23.94 5.25
N THR A 79 -7.27 23.98 6.58
CA THR A 79 -8.18 24.89 7.27
C THR A 79 -7.84 26.33 6.94
N ALA A 80 -6.55 26.71 7.04
CA ALA A 80 -6.11 28.05 6.69
C ALA A 80 -6.38 28.39 5.21
N THR A 81 -6.11 27.46 4.29
CA THR A 81 -6.43 27.62 2.86
C THR A 81 -7.93 27.82 2.64
N GLY A 82 -8.79 27.03 3.27
CA GLY A 82 -10.24 27.17 3.17
C GLY A 82 -10.73 28.51 3.69
N VAL A 83 -10.17 29.01 4.80
CA VAL A 83 -10.48 30.34 5.34
C VAL A 83 -10.11 31.43 4.34
N ILE A 84 -8.91 31.38 3.76
CA ILE A 84 -8.46 32.36 2.77
C ILE A 84 -9.40 32.40 1.58
N VAL A 85 -9.80 31.24 1.05
CA VAL A 85 -10.77 31.15 -0.07
C VAL A 85 -12.12 31.76 0.29
N LEU A 86 -12.64 31.53 1.49
CA LEU A 86 -13.95 32.06 1.90
C LEU A 86 -13.95 33.57 2.16
N LEU A 87 -12.80 34.13 2.53
CA LEU A 87 -12.65 35.57 2.80
C LEU A 87 -12.44 36.38 1.52
N ASP A 88 -11.94 35.75 0.44
CA ASP A 88 -11.75 36.39 -0.86
C ASP A 88 -13.08 36.46 -1.64
N ARG A 89 -13.94 37.41 -1.27
CA ARG A 89 -15.29 37.59 -1.85
C ARG A 89 -15.28 38.08 -3.29
N ASP A 90 -14.19 38.71 -3.71
CA ASP A 90 -13.98 39.23 -5.07
C ASP A 90 -13.07 38.30 -5.89
N ALA A 91 -12.82 37.09 -5.40
CA ALA A 91 -11.97 36.10 -6.05
C ALA A 91 -12.44 35.81 -7.47
N THR A 92 -11.60 36.15 -8.45
CA THR A 92 -11.67 35.52 -9.77
C THR A 92 -11.21 34.07 -9.67
N TYR A 93 -11.35 33.29 -10.75
CA TYR A 93 -10.91 31.88 -10.81
C TYR A 93 -9.41 31.67 -10.52
N THR A 94 -8.60 32.72 -10.56
CA THR A 94 -7.16 32.65 -10.28
C THR A 94 -6.84 32.25 -8.83
N THR A 95 -7.51 32.85 -7.84
CA THR A 95 -7.23 32.55 -6.42
C THR A 95 -7.60 31.10 -6.10
N PRO A 96 -8.83 30.62 -6.40
CA PRO A 96 -9.19 29.22 -6.19
C PRO A 96 -8.28 28.26 -6.95
N ALA A 97 -8.00 28.50 -8.24
CA ALA A 97 -7.12 27.63 -9.03
C ALA A 97 -5.74 27.47 -8.38
N SER A 98 -5.13 28.57 -7.95
CA SER A 98 -3.81 28.57 -7.32
C SER A 98 -3.82 27.86 -5.96
N LEU A 99 -4.86 28.07 -5.15
CA LEU A 99 -4.97 27.46 -3.82
C LEU A 99 -5.33 25.98 -3.89
N ILE A 100 -6.18 25.58 -4.83
CA ILE A 100 -6.48 24.17 -5.13
C ILE A 100 -5.23 23.48 -5.67
N GLY A 101 -4.48 24.13 -6.56
CA GLY A 101 -3.22 23.61 -7.09
C GLY A 101 -2.18 23.39 -5.99
N TRP A 102 -2.00 24.37 -5.11
CA TRP A 102 -1.16 24.24 -3.91
C TRP A 102 -1.61 23.07 -3.02
N PHE A 103 -2.91 22.99 -2.69
CA PHE A 103 -3.48 21.92 -1.87
C PHE A 103 -3.15 20.54 -2.45
N LEU A 104 -3.37 20.36 -3.76
CA LEU A 104 -3.15 19.11 -4.47
C LEU A 104 -1.66 18.74 -4.56
N MET A 105 -0.79 19.72 -4.78
CA MET A 105 0.66 19.52 -4.79
C MET A 105 1.16 19.03 -3.44
N VAL A 106 0.80 19.72 -2.35
CA VAL A 106 1.21 19.33 -0.99
C VAL A 106 0.66 17.96 -0.65
N ARG A 107 -0.63 17.71 -0.91
CA ARG A 107 -1.23 16.40 -0.61
C ARG A 107 -0.62 15.28 -1.44
N GLY A 108 -0.45 15.49 -2.74
CA GLY A 108 0.15 14.52 -3.64
C GLY A 108 1.57 14.17 -3.22
N ALA A 109 2.39 15.17 -2.86
CA ALA A 109 3.74 14.95 -2.35
C ALA A 109 3.75 14.12 -1.06
N VAL A 110 2.83 14.40 -0.12
CA VAL A 110 2.69 13.62 1.11
C VAL A 110 2.28 12.18 0.81
N ASP A 111 1.29 11.97 -0.06
CA ASP A 111 0.82 10.63 -0.42
C ASP A 111 1.94 9.82 -1.11
N VAL A 112 2.74 10.45 -1.98
CA VAL A 112 3.94 9.84 -2.58
C VAL A 112 4.97 9.46 -1.52
N ALA A 113 5.26 10.36 -0.57
CA ALA A 113 6.23 10.10 0.48
C ALA A 113 5.78 8.94 1.38
N VAL A 114 4.52 8.95 1.82
CA VAL A 114 3.93 7.89 2.67
C VAL A 114 3.87 6.56 1.91
N ALA A 115 3.49 6.57 0.63
CA ALA A 115 3.53 5.36 -0.19
C ALA A 115 4.97 4.83 -0.27
N THR A 116 5.95 5.68 -0.57
CA THR A 116 7.37 5.29 -0.66
C THR A 116 7.90 4.70 0.64
N MET A 117 7.55 5.29 1.80
CA MET A 117 7.94 4.78 3.12
C MET A 117 7.36 3.38 3.42
N ASN A 118 6.18 3.05 2.87
CA ASN A 118 5.51 1.76 3.06
C ASN A 118 5.80 0.77 1.92
N ARG A 119 6.81 1.05 1.07
CA ARG A 119 7.20 0.15 -0.01
C ARG A 119 7.61 -1.21 0.55
N GLY A 120 7.01 -2.27 0.00
CA GLY A 120 7.27 -3.65 0.40
C GLY A 120 6.45 -4.14 1.60
N ALA A 121 5.88 -3.24 2.42
CA ALA A 121 4.94 -3.60 3.47
C ALA A 121 3.51 -3.73 2.94
N ASP A 122 3.15 -2.90 1.96
CA ASP A 122 1.78 -2.77 1.46
C ASP A 122 1.60 -3.35 0.05
N ARG A 123 0.66 -4.29 -0.12
CA ARG A 123 0.30 -4.84 -1.45
C ARG A 123 -0.27 -3.79 -2.41
N THR A 124 -0.92 -2.76 -1.87
CA THR A 124 -1.53 -1.66 -2.64
C THR A 124 -0.58 -0.48 -2.82
N TRP A 125 0.70 -0.65 -2.49
CA TRP A 125 1.73 0.38 -2.59
C TRP A 125 1.72 1.12 -3.94
N GLY A 126 1.72 0.37 -5.04
CA GLY A 126 1.76 0.94 -6.39
C GLY A 126 0.55 1.82 -6.70
N LEU A 127 -0.64 1.44 -6.23
CA LEU A 127 -1.85 2.23 -6.40
C LEU A 127 -1.79 3.54 -5.60
N MET A 128 -1.38 3.49 -4.33
CA MET A 128 -1.25 4.69 -3.49
C MET A 128 -0.19 5.66 -4.02
N LEU A 129 0.93 5.12 -4.51
CA LEU A 129 1.95 5.91 -5.19
C LEU A 129 1.38 6.59 -6.44
N SER A 130 0.63 5.84 -7.27
CA SER A 130 0.05 6.36 -8.51
C SER A 130 -0.99 7.44 -8.24
N LEU A 131 -1.83 7.28 -7.21
CA LEU A 131 -2.77 8.30 -6.76
C LEU A 131 -2.06 9.57 -6.29
N GLY A 132 -0.99 9.43 -5.50
CA GLY A 132 -0.19 10.57 -5.06
C GLY A 132 0.44 11.33 -6.22
N VAL A 133 1.01 10.61 -7.21
CA VAL A 133 1.56 11.22 -8.43
C VAL A 133 0.49 11.89 -9.27
N ALA A 134 -0.66 11.23 -9.49
CA ALA A 134 -1.78 11.80 -10.24
C ALA A 134 -2.31 13.07 -9.57
N GLN A 135 -2.41 13.07 -8.25
CA GLN A 135 -2.86 14.23 -7.47
C GLN A 135 -1.85 15.38 -7.52
N ALA A 136 -0.55 15.10 -7.42
CA ALA A 136 0.48 16.12 -7.61
C ALA A 136 0.45 16.68 -9.04
N GLY A 137 0.34 15.83 -10.06
CA GLY A 137 0.22 16.25 -11.46
C GLY A 137 -1.01 17.13 -11.70
N LEU A 138 -2.15 16.78 -11.10
CA LEU A 138 -3.35 17.60 -11.14
C LEU A 138 -3.14 18.95 -10.43
N GLY A 139 -2.42 18.97 -9.31
CA GLY A 139 -2.05 20.20 -8.61
C GLY A 139 -1.13 21.11 -9.41
N PHE A 140 -0.18 20.53 -10.13
CA PHE A 140 0.68 21.26 -11.06
C PHE A 140 -0.14 21.88 -12.21
N PHE A 141 -1.04 21.10 -12.82
CA PHE A 141 -1.96 21.60 -13.85
C PHE A 141 -2.83 22.75 -13.32
N ALA A 142 -3.40 22.60 -12.13
CA ALA A 142 -4.24 23.60 -11.48
C ALA A 142 -3.50 24.91 -11.16
N SER A 143 -2.19 24.82 -10.91
CA SER A 143 -1.34 25.98 -10.66
C SER A 143 -0.94 26.73 -11.96
N SER A 144 -1.22 26.14 -13.13
CA SER A 144 -0.83 26.72 -14.41
C SER A 144 -1.77 27.85 -14.86
N PRO A 145 -1.32 28.77 -15.73
CA PRO A 145 -2.18 29.80 -16.33
C PRO A 145 -3.40 29.23 -17.07
N LEU A 146 -3.30 28.00 -17.57
CA LEU A 146 -4.38 27.31 -18.28
C LEU A 146 -5.57 26.98 -17.36
N SER A 147 -5.37 26.98 -16.04
CA SER A 147 -6.41 26.68 -15.06
C SER A 147 -7.17 27.92 -14.56
N ARG A 148 -6.85 29.12 -15.06
CA ARG A 148 -7.45 30.38 -14.58
C ARG A 148 -8.79 30.72 -15.25
N ALA A 149 -9.58 29.69 -15.53
CA ALA A 149 -10.93 29.78 -16.08
C ALA A 149 -11.87 28.84 -15.32
N ALA A 150 -13.18 29.03 -15.47
CA ALA A 150 -14.17 28.26 -14.72
C ALA A 150 -14.08 26.76 -15.00
N ASP A 151 -14.11 26.35 -16.27
CA ASP A 151 -14.16 24.93 -16.63
C ASP A 151 -12.94 24.15 -16.12
N PRO A 152 -11.68 24.64 -16.27
CA PRO A 152 -10.53 24.00 -15.66
C PRO A 152 -10.59 23.90 -14.13
N VAL A 153 -11.14 24.90 -13.43
CA VAL A 153 -11.32 24.84 -11.97
C VAL A 153 -12.34 23.76 -11.58
N ILE A 154 -13.46 23.69 -12.31
CA ILE A 154 -14.49 22.65 -12.11
C ILE A 154 -13.88 21.26 -12.32
N VAL A 155 -13.17 21.06 -13.44
CA VAL A 155 -12.51 19.79 -13.76
C VAL A 155 -11.47 19.42 -12.69
N THR A 156 -10.70 20.40 -12.21
CA THR A 156 -9.69 20.19 -11.17
C THR A 156 -10.32 19.81 -9.84
N LEU A 157 -11.39 20.49 -9.40
CA LEU A 157 -12.11 20.16 -8.17
C LEU A 157 -12.80 18.79 -8.26
N GLY A 158 -13.40 18.47 -9.41
CA GLY A 158 -13.97 17.15 -9.68
C GLY A 158 -12.90 16.06 -9.65
N GLY A 159 -11.74 16.32 -10.26
CA GLY A 159 -10.57 15.43 -10.23
C GLY A 159 -10.00 15.22 -8.83
N LEU A 160 -9.89 16.29 -8.04
CA LEU A 160 -9.52 16.25 -6.62
C LEU A 160 -10.46 15.33 -5.86
N ALA A 161 -11.77 15.54 -6.00
CA ALA A 161 -12.78 14.77 -5.30
C ALA A 161 -12.74 13.29 -5.71
N MET A 162 -12.57 13.00 -7.01
CA MET A 162 -12.43 11.62 -7.51
C MET A 162 -11.18 10.92 -6.94
N LEU A 163 -10.02 11.58 -6.97
CA LEU A 163 -8.78 11.00 -6.44
C LEU A 163 -8.89 10.75 -4.93
N ARG A 164 -9.50 11.67 -4.19
CA ARG A 164 -9.78 11.50 -2.75
C ARG A 164 -10.75 10.35 -2.48
N ALA A 165 -11.82 10.25 -3.25
CA ALA A 165 -12.76 9.15 -3.15
C ALA A 165 -12.06 7.79 -3.30
N ILE A 166 -11.24 7.63 -4.35
CA ILE A 166 -10.51 6.39 -4.60
C ILE A 166 -9.55 6.11 -3.44
N ALA A 167 -8.77 7.10 -2.99
CA ALA A 167 -7.84 6.92 -1.88
C ALA A 167 -8.55 6.47 -0.59
N ASP A 168 -9.70 7.06 -0.26
CA ASP A 168 -10.45 6.77 0.96
C ASP A 168 -11.17 5.43 0.90
N LEU A 169 -11.75 5.07 -0.25
CA LEU A 169 -12.35 3.76 -0.48
C LEU A 169 -11.30 2.65 -0.44
N VAL A 170 -10.15 2.82 -1.08
CA VAL A 170 -9.08 1.82 -1.04
C VAL A 170 -8.55 1.68 0.39
N THR A 171 -8.29 2.79 1.09
CA THR A 171 -7.79 2.75 2.48
C THR A 171 -8.79 2.07 3.42
N SER A 172 -10.08 2.35 3.26
CA SER A 172 -11.11 1.68 4.05
C SER A 172 -11.23 0.20 3.73
N LEU A 173 -11.20 -0.24 2.46
CA LEU A 173 -11.19 -1.67 2.12
C LEU A 173 -9.98 -2.38 2.75
N ARG A 174 -8.80 -1.77 2.69
CA ARG A 174 -7.60 -2.31 3.34
C ARG A 174 -7.76 -2.45 4.85
N LEU A 175 -8.32 -1.43 5.52
CA LEU A 175 -8.60 -1.51 6.95
C LEU A 175 -9.64 -2.59 7.26
N ARG A 176 -10.60 -2.83 6.36
CA ARG A 176 -11.58 -3.92 6.50
C ARG A 176 -10.90 -5.27 6.48
N GLU A 177 -9.98 -5.51 5.54
CA GLU A 177 -9.27 -6.78 5.42
C GLU A 177 -8.46 -7.08 6.68
N VAL A 178 -7.74 -6.08 7.20
CA VAL A 178 -6.97 -6.22 8.45
C VAL A 178 -7.89 -6.44 9.66
N SER A 179 -9.09 -5.86 9.66
CA SER A 179 -10.05 -5.99 10.76
C SER A 179 -10.93 -7.24 10.68
N ALA A 180 -11.11 -7.79 9.48
CA ALA A 180 -11.97 -8.95 9.21
C ALA A 180 -11.33 -10.29 9.58
N VAL A 181 -10.04 -10.31 9.94
CA VAL A 181 -9.44 -11.40 10.71
C VAL A 181 -10.17 -11.48 12.04
N ARG A 182 -11.25 -12.27 12.06
CA ARG A 182 -12.18 -12.39 13.18
C ARG A 182 -11.39 -12.78 14.43
N PRO A 183 -11.53 -12.04 15.55
CA PRO A 183 -11.03 -12.49 16.85
C PRO A 183 -11.53 -13.88 17.21
N ASP A 184 -12.73 -14.25 16.71
CA ASP A 184 -13.36 -15.54 16.93
C ASP A 184 -12.64 -16.71 16.22
N VAL A 185 -11.83 -16.44 15.21
CA VAL A 185 -11.00 -17.45 14.53
C VAL A 185 -9.66 -17.64 15.26
N LEU A 186 -9.25 -16.65 16.06
CA LEU A 186 -8.08 -16.73 16.95
C LEU A 186 -8.43 -17.18 18.37
N LYS A 187 -9.72 -17.32 18.70
CA LYS A 187 -10.15 -18.14 19.85
C LYS A 187 -9.95 -19.59 19.48
N LEU A 188 -8.80 -20.11 19.87
CA LEU A 188 -8.56 -21.54 19.88
C LEU A 188 -9.67 -22.20 20.73
N SER A 189 -10.05 -23.44 20.42
CA SER A 189 -10.88 -24.18 21.38
C SER A 189 -10.14 -24.21 22.73
N PRO A 190 -10.85 -24.28 23.87
CA PRO A 190 -10.19 -24.31 25.18
C PRO A 190 -9.07 -25.37 25.25
N GLU A 191 -9.28 -26.52 24.61
CA GLU A 191 -8.27 -27.58 24.45
C GLU A 191 -7.00 -27.13 23.69
N ARG A 192 -7.15 -26.29 22.65
CA ARG A 192 -6.02 -25.73 21.89
C ARG A 192 -5.37 -24.54 22.58
N GLU A 193 -6.11 -23.76 23.38
CA GLU A 193 -5.52 -22.72 24.24
C GLU A 193 -4.60 -23.34 25.29
N GLU A 194 -5.04 -24.41 25.96
CA GLU A 194 -4.22 -25.17 26.91
C GLU A 194 -2.99 -25.80 26.23
N GLY A 195 -3.16 -26.37 25.02
CA GLY A 195 -2.06 -26.94 24.25
C GLY A 195 -1.00 -25.90 23.84
N VAL A 196 -1.42 -24.70 23.40
CA VAL A 196 -0.49 -23.61 23.04
C VAL A 196 0.17 -23.01 24.28
N ALA A 197 -0.57 -22.83 25.38
CA ALA A 197 -0.02 -22.37 26.64
C ALA A 197 1.07 -23.32 27.16
N GLY A 198 0.81 -24.63 27.12
CA GLY A 198 1.79 -25.67 27.48
C GLY A 198 3.02 -25.68 26.55
N TYR A 199 2.83 -25.50 25.25
CA TYR A 199 3.94 -25.40 24.29
C TYR A 199 4.81 -24.15 24.53
N SER A 200 4.19 -23.00 24.79
CA SER A 200 4.92 -21.76 25.10
C SER A 200 5.66 -21.81 26.43
N ALA A 201 5.07 -22.44 27.46
CA ALA A 201 5.74 -22.65 28.75
C ALA A 201 6.94 -23.58 28.61
N GLY A 202 6.83 -24.62 27.78
CA GLY A 202 7.97 -25.48 27.45
C GLY A 202 9.08 -24.72 26.72
N LEU A 203 8.75 -23.77 25.84
CA LEU A 203 9.74 -22.98 25.10
C LEU A 203 10.54 -22.05 26.03
N THR A 204 9.88 -21.40 26.99
CA THR A 204 10.56 -20.54 27.98
C THR A 204 11.47 -21.32 28.91
N ASP A 205 11.08 -22.55 29.27
CA ASP A 205 11.93 -23.44 30.08
C ASP A 205 13.20 -23.87 29.33
N PHE A 206 13.19 -23.87 27.99
CA PHE A 206 14.37 -24.12 27.16
C PHE A 206 15.28 -22.89 27.00
N GLU A 207 14.72 -21.68 27.07
CA GLU A 207 15.48 -20.43 26.98
C GLU A 207 16.23 -20.09 28.29
N ASP A 208 15.63 -20.42 29.45
CA ASP A 208 16.25 -20.21 30.77
C ASP A 208 17.11 -21.41 31.25
N ALA A 209 17.13 -22.51 30.48
CA ALA A 209 18.00 -23.63 30.78
C ALA A 209 19.47 -23.18 30.67
N PRO A 210 20.31 -23.40 31.70
CA PRO A 210 21.73 -23.08 31.62
C PRO A 210 22.33 -23.77 30.39
N GLU A 211 23.13 -23.04 29.60
CA GLU A 211 23.83 -23.59 28.44
C GLU A 211 24.44 -24.94 28.83
N LYS A 212 23.80 -26.04 28.38
CA LYS A 212 24.35 -27.37 28.63
C LYS A 212 25.74 -27.34 28.00
N PRO A 213 26.81 -27.68 28.75
CA PRO A 213 28.15 -27.70 28.20
C PRO A 213 28.09 -28.55 26.95
N ARG A 214 28.36 -27.92 25.79
CA ARG A 214 28.30 -28.53 24.46
C ARG A 214 28.78 -29.96 24.58
N ALA A 215 27.84 -30.91 24.53
CA ALA A 215 28.19 -32.30 24.44
C ALA A 215 29.05 -32.36 23.18
N ARG A 216 30.36 -32.59 23.36
CA ARG A 216 31.27 -32.87 22.27
C ARG A 216 30.73 -34.14 21.64
N HIS A 217 29.82 -33.97 20.68
CA HIS A 217 29.48 -34.98 19.71
C HIS A 217 30.80 -35.27 19.00
N ARG A 218 31.48 -36.29 19.51
CA ARG A 218 32.47 -37.04 18.77
C ARG A 218 31.68 -37.70 17.64
N ALA A 219 31.44 -36.93 16.59
CA ALA A 219 31.11 -37.48 15.30
C ALA A 219 32.27 -38.43 14.98
N VAL A 220 31.97 -39.71 15.01
CA VAL A 220 32.74 -40.69 14.27
C VAL A 220 32.69 -40.20 12.82
N ASP A 221 33.85 -39.96 12.22
CA ASP A 221 34.02 -39.58 10.82
C ASP A 221 33.31 -40.61 9.92
N ALA A 222 32.04 -40.36 9.64
CA ALA A 222 31.25 -41.09 8.67
C ALA A 222 30.84 -40.10 7.58
N ASP A 223 31.62 -40.13 6.50
CA ASP A 223 31.41 -39.46 5.21
C ASP A 223 31.15 -37.95 5.27
N ALA A 224 32.23 -37.19 5.10
CA ALA A 224 32.20 -35.78 4.73
C ALA A 224 31.67 -35.60 3.30
N ARG A 225 30.39 -35.91 3.08
CA ARG A 225 29.70 -35.46 1.88
C ARG A 225 29.52 -33.96 1.97
N THR A 226 29.96 -33.27 0.94
CA THR A 226 29.76 -31.81 0.88
C THR A 226 28.26 -31.53 0.78
N PHE A 227 27.80 -30.38 1.28
CA PHE A 227 26.40 -29.96 1.19
C PHE A 227 25.86 -30.09 -0.25
N HIS A 228 26.72 -29.87 -1.25
CA HIS A 228 26.37 -30.03 -2.65
C HIS A 228 26.05 -31.50 -3.03
N GLU A 229 26.81 -32.48 -2.52
CA GLU A 229 26.54 -33.90 -2.74
C GLU A 229 25.28 -34.35 -2.00
N GLU A 230 25.02 -33.80 -0.82
CA GLU A 230 23.78 -34.06 -0.08
C GLU A 230 22.58 -33.56 -0.88
N VAL A 231 22.60 -32.30 -1.34
CA VAL A 231 21.54 -31.71 -2.16
C VAL A 231 21.32 -32.53 -3.44
N VAL A 232 22.37 -32.89 -4.18
CA VAL A 232 22.27 -33.69 -5.41
C VAL A 232 21.67 -35.07 -5.11
N SER A 233 22.03 -35.69 -3.99
CA SER A 233 21.47 -36.98 -3.60
C SER A 233 19.99 -36.88 -3.25
N THR A 234 19.58 -35.84 -2.51
CA THR A 234 18.17 -35.62 -2.17
C THR A 234 17.32 -35.30 -3.39
N THR A 235 17.83 -34.53 -4.35
CA THR A 235 17.09 -34.26 -5.60
C THR A 235 16.88 -35.54 -6.40
N ARG A 236 17.92 -36.39 -6.48
CA ARG A 236 17.83 -37.68 -7.18
C ARG A 236 16.85 -38.64 -6.51
N ASP A 237 16.84 -38.68 -5.17
CA ASP A 237 15.89 -39.49 -4.39
C ASP A 237 14.45 -38.98 -4.57
N LEU A 238 14.26 -37.66 -4.65
CA LEU A 238 12.97 -37.05 -4.93
C LEU A 238 12.46 -37.41 -6.33
N ASP A 239 13.31 -37.33 -7.36
CA ASP A 239 12.97 -37.71 -8.73
C ASP A 239 12.61 -39.20 -8.85
N ALA A 240 13.32 -40.07 -8.13
CA ALA A 240 13.01 -41.50 -8.07
C ALA A 240 11.63 -41.75 -7.43
N LYS A 241 11.32 -41.07 -6.33
CA LYS A 241 10.01 -41.15 -5.65
C LYS A 241 8.87 -40.61 -6.50
N ILE A 242 9.11 -39.54 -7.26
CA ILE A 242 8.12 -38.99 -8.21
C ILE A 242 7.85 -39.97 -9.35
N ALA A 243 8.90 -40.63 -9.87
CA ALA A 243 8.77 -41.67 -10.89
C ALA A 243 8.01 -42.91 -10.37
N GLU A 244 8.31 -43.36 -9.15
CA GLU A 244 7.62 -44.49 -8.50
C GLU A 244 6.14 -44.17 -8.20
N ALA A 245 5.84 -42.93 -7.81
CA ALA A 245 4.48 -42.48 -7.57
C ALA A 245 3.61 -42.37 -8.84
N GLY A 246 4.16 -42.68 -10.02
CA GLY A 246 3.43 -42.61 -11.29
C GLY A 246 2.98 -41.20 -11.68
N VAL A 247 3.54 -40.17 -11.01
CA VAL A 247 3.25 -38.76 -11.27
C VAL A 247 4.06 -38.35 -12.50
N THR A 248 3.62 -38.81 -13.68
CA THR A 248 4.08 -38.26 -14.96
C THR A 248 3.38 -36.91 -15.19
N GLY A 249 3.78 -35.92 -14.40
CA GLY A 249 3.41 -34.53 -14.64
C GLY A 249 3.89 -34.10 -16.02
N THR A 250 3.10 -33.24 -16.66
CA THR A 250 3.15 -32.70 -18.04
C THR A 250 4.48 -32.06 -18.50
N ALA A 251 5.58 -32.19 -17.76
CA ALA A 251 6.89 -31.65 -18.10
C ALA A 251 7.62 -32.42 -19.22
N ALA A 252 7.19 -33.64 -19.57
CA ALA A 252 7.72 -34.35 -20.74
C ALA A 252 7.40 -33.65 -22.09
N ALA A 253 6.54 -32.62 -22.09
CA ALA A 253 6.27 -31.78 -23.26
C ALA A 253 7.24 -30.59 -23.42
N ALA A 254 8.10 -30.29 -22.44
CA ALA A 254 8.99 -29.11 -22.50
C ALA A 254 10.32 -29.36 -23.23
N HIS A 255 10.63 -30.61 -23.61
CA HIS A 255 11.91 -30.94 -24.28
C HIS A 255 11.82 -31.30 -25.77
N ARG A 256 10.67 -31.10 -26.44
CA ARG A 256 10.62 -31.06 -27.91
C ARG A 256 10.76 -29.62 -28.40
N LEU A 257 11.98 -29.09 -28.34
CA LEU A 257 12.35 -28.01 -29.26
C LEU A 257 12.40 -28.63 -30.67
N PRO A 258 11.76 -28.02 -31.68
CA PRO A 258 11.92 -28.45 -33.07
C PRO A 258 13.40 -28.35 -33.47
N PRO A 259 13.97 -29.34 -34.17
CA PRO A 259 15.41 -29.45 -34.42
C PRO A 259 16.01 -28.40 -35.38
N ASP A 260 15.30 -27.30 -35.67
CA ASP A 260 15.61 -26.43 -36.82
C ASP A 260 15.49 -24.92 -36.55
N ARG A 261 15.60 -24.50 -35.28
CA ARG A 261 15.86 -23.08 -34.99
C ARG A 261 17.35 -22.89 -34.74
N ASP A 262 18.04 -22.36 -35.74
CA ASP A 262 19.35 -21.72 -35.62
C ASP A 262 19.26 -20.61 -34.57
N ILE A 263 19.54 -20.98 -33.32
CA ILE A 263 19.77 -20.02 -32.24
C ILE A 263 21.18 -19.49 -32.48
N PRO A 264 21.36 -18.18 -32.74
CA PRO A 264 22.69 -17.62 -32.93
C PRO A 264 23.52 -17.88 -31.67
N ALA A 265 24.76 -18.34 -31.85
CA ALA A 265 25.67 -18.67 -30.77
C ALA A 265 25.77 -17.51 -29.79
N VAL A 266 25.55 -17.80 -28.51
CA VAL A 266 25.74 -16.83 -27.43
C VAL A 266 27.24 -16.48 -27.40
N PRO A 267 27.61 -15.19 -27.52
CA PRO A 267 29.01 -14.81 -27.59
C PRO A 267 29.66 -14.92 -26.20
N ASP A 268 30.47 -15.96 -25.99
CA ASP A 268 31.12 -16.25 -24.70
C ASP A 268 32.44 -15.48 -24.48
N THR A 269 32.83 -14.58 -25.39
CA THR A 269 34.05 -13.78 -25.26
C THR A 269 33.81 -12.29 -25.48
N PRO A 270 34.45 -11.40 -24.71
CA PRO A 270 34.26 -9.95 -24.81
C PRO A 270 34.63 -9.36 -26.18
N GLU A 271 35.47 -10.04 -26.96
CA GLU A 271 35.81 -9.62 -28.33
C GLU A 271 34.62 -9.70 -29.29
N SER A 272 33.72 -10.66 -29.10
CA SER A 272 32.56 -10.87 -29.99
C SER A 272 31.41 -9.88 -29.78
N MET A 273 31.41 -9.11 -28.68
CA MET A 273 30.48 -7.99 -28.48
C MET A 273 30.88 -6.75 -29.30
N ALA A 274 32.18 -6.56 -29.58
CA ALA A 274 32.68 -5.40 -30.33
C ALA A 274 32.40 -5.48 -31.84
N GLU A 275 32.20 -6.68 -32.40
CA GLU A 275 31.82 -6.87 -33.81
C GLU A 275 30.32 -6.65 -34.06
N GLY A 276 29.46 -6.89 -33.07
CA GLY A 276 28.02 -6.64 -33.18
C GLY A 276 27.66 -5.16 -33.25
N GLU A 277 28.49 -4.29 -32.67
CA GLU A 277 28.26 -2.84 -32.61
C GLU A 277 28.67 -2.11 -33.90
N ARG A 278 29.55 -2.69 -34.74
CA ARG A 278 29.96 -2.10 -36.04
C ARG A 278 28.99 -2.39 -37.19
N ARG A 279 28.01 -3.28 -37.00
CA ARG A 279 27.04 -3.68 -38.02
C ARG A 279 25.65 -3.07 -37.85
N ARG A 280 25.46 -2.18 -36.87
CA ARG A 280 24.28 -1.31 -36.75
C ARG A 280 24.63 0.11 -37.18
#